data_AF-T0ZGA3-F1
#
_entry.id   AF-T0ZGA3-F1
#
_cell.length_a   1.000
_cell.length_b   1.000
_cell.length_c   1.000
_cell.angle_alpha   90.00
_cell.angle_beta   90.00
_cell.angle_gamma   90.00
#
_symmetry.space_group_name_H-M   'P 1'
#
loop_
_entity.id
_entity.type
_entity.pdbx_description
1 polymer ?
#
loop_
_entity_poly.entity_id
_entity_poly.type
_entity_poly.pdbx_seq_one_letter_code
_entity_poly.pdbx_strand_id
1 'polypeptide(L)'
;TLAPEFASRAPDVTEENLQSRIRGVLLMALSNKFGALLLSTGNKSELAVGYATLYGDMCGAYAPLKDVYKTTVYALARWRNASGLGTRDSGLAMAECEAIPRAVIERAPSAELRADQTDQDSLPPYDLLDAILERFIEGEQSQAEIVAAGFDAETVRRVARMVLVNEFKRRQAAPGPKVTTRAFGRERRYPITSGWRP
;
A
#
# COMPACT_ATOMS: atom_id res chain seq x y z
N THR A 1 26.80 -11.22 3.39
CA THR A 1 25.95 -10.23 4.09
C THR A 1 26.62 -8.87 3.94
N LEU A 2 25.88 -7.76 4.03
CA LEU A 2 26.43 -6.38 3.93
C LEU A 2 27.04 -5.87 5.25
N ALA A 3 27.28 -6.78 6.20
CA ALA A 3 27.72 -6.41 7.55
C ALA A 3 29.08 -5.70 7.58
N PRO A 4 30.10 -6.09 6.78
CA PRO A 4 31.36 -5.35 6.70
C PRO A 4 31.17 -3.91 6.20
N GLU A 5 30.31 -3.70 5.20
CA GLU A 5 30.06 -2.42 4.56
C GLU A 5 29.24 -1.48 5.45
N PHE A 6 28.38 -2.05 6.31
CA PHE A 6 27.56 -1.28 7.24
C PHE A 6 28.31 -0.84 8.50
N ALA A 7 29.56 -1.27 8.68
CA ALA A 7 30.45 -0.82 9.76
C ALA A 7 29.79 -0.84 11.15
N SER A 8 29.04 -1.91 11.45
CA SER A 8 28.32 -2.12 12.72
C SER A 8 27.25 -1.06 13.06
N ARG A 9 26.74 -0.32 12.06
CA ARG A 9 25.56 0.53 12.26
C ARG A 9 24.34 -0.31 12.62
N ALA A 10 23.46 0.28 13.44
CA ALA A 10 22.20 -0.34 13.82
C ALA A 10 21.30 -0.51 12.58
N PRO A 11 20.55 -1.61 12.47
CA PRO A 11 19.58 -1.79 11.38
C PRO A 11 18.55 -0.67 11.34
N ASP A 12 18.18 -0.27 10.13
CA ASP A 12 17.15 0.72 9.87
C ASP A 12 16.29 0.33 8.65
N VAL A 13 15.62 1.31 8.05
CA VAL A 13 14.80 1.11 6.84
C VAL A 13 15.61 0.53 5.67
N THR A 14 16.95 0.58 5.70
CA THR A 14 17.84 0.06 4.68
C THR A 14 17.70 -1.46 4.57
N GLU A 15 17.79 -2.18 5.69
CA GLU A 15 17.65 -3.63 5.74
C GLU A 15 16.23 -4.07 5.34
N GLU A 16 15.21 -3.35 5.81
CA GLU A 16 13.81 -3.60 5.46
C GLU A 16 13.57 -3.42 3.95
N ASN A 17 14.04 -2.31 3.37
CA ASN A 17 13.91 -2.04 1.94
C ASN A 17 14.70 -3.04 1.08
N LEU A 18 15.86 -3.49 1.56
CA LEU A 18 16.66 -4.51 0.85
C LEU A 18 15.89 -5.83 0.73
N GLN A 19 15.26 -6.29 1.82
CA GLN A 19 14.41 -7.48 1.79
C GLN A 19 13.27 -7.36 0.76
N SER A 20 12.56 -6.22 0.77
CA SER A 20 11.48 -5.97 -0.19
C SER A 20 11.98 -5.99 -1.65
N ARG A 21 13.14 -5.37 -1.93
CA ARG A 21 13.75 -5.40 -3.28
C ARG A 21 14.16 -6.79 -3.74
N ILE A 22 14.75 -7.61 -2.85
CA ILE A 22 15.11 -8.99 -3.17
C ILE A 22 13.85 -9.79 -3.55
N ARG A 23 12.74 -9.65 -2.81
CA ARG A 23 11.46 -10.28 -3.15
C ARG A 23 11.00 -9.89 -4.56
N GLY A 24 11.06 -8.59 -4.89
CA GLY A 24 10.72 -8.08 -6.22
C GLY A 24 11.58 -8.70 -7.34
N VAL A 25 12.90 -8.77 -7.16
CA VAL A 25 13.83 -9.37 -8.12
C VAL A 25 13.53 -10.85 -8.34
N LEU A 26 13.29 -11.61 -7.27
CA LEU A 26 12.98 -13.04 -7.35
C LEU A 26 11.67 -13.29 -8.13
N LEU A 27 10.61 -12.55 -7.81
CA LEU A 27 9.32 -12.70 -8.49
C LEU A 27 9.39 -12.28 -9.97
N MET A 28 10.15 -11.23 -10.29
CA MET A 28 10.42 -10.86 -11.68
C MET A 28 11.23 -11.92 -12.43
N ALA A 29 12.19 -12.58 -11.78
CA ALA A 29 12.94 -13.67 -12.40
C ALA A 29 12.02 -14.86 -12.76
N LEU A 30 11.07 -15.20 -11.88
CA LEU A 30 10.04 -16.22 -12.16
C LEU A 30 9.13 -15.80 -13.31
N SER A 31 8.63 -14.55 -13.29
CA SER A 31 7.83 -13.97 -14.37
C SER A 31 8.55 -14.07 -15.72
N ASN A 32 9.83 -13.69 -15.78
CA ASN A 32 10.64 -13.78 -17.00
C ASN A 32 10.86 -15.22 -17.46
N LYS A 33 11.09 -16.15 -16.52
CA LYS A 33 11.38 -17.56 -16.85
C LYS A 33 10.13 -18.29 -17.37
N PHE A 34 8.97 -18.01 -16.78
CA PHE A 34 7.74 -18.78 -17.00
C PHE A 34 6.66 -18.01 -17.77
N GLY A 35 6.90 -16.75 -18.15
CA GLY A 35 5.96 -15.93 -18.91
C GLY A 35 4.73 -15.46 -18.12
N ALA A 36 4.74 -15.56 -16.79
CA ALA A 36 3.62 -15.13 -15.94
C ALA A 36 3.63 -13.61 -15.74
N LEU A 37 2.45 -13.00 -15.57
CA LEU A 37 2.32 -11.59 -15.25
C LEU A 37 2.49 -11.36 -13.74
N LEU A 38 3.49 -10.58 -13.33
CA LEU A 38 3.64 -10.21 -11.92
C LEU A 38 2.60 -9.14 -11.52
N LEU A 39 1.82 -9.43 -10.47
CA LEU A 39 0.87 -8.49 -9.88
C LEU A 39 1.48 -7.85 -8.62
N SER A 40 1.58 -6.53 -8.60
CA SER A 40 1.93 -5.79 -7.36
C SER A 40 0.69 -5.64 -6.48
N THR A 41 0.87 -5.69 -5.16
CA THR A 41 -0.25 -5.75 -4.20
C THR A 41 -0.48 -4.47 -3.40
N GLY A 42 0.23 -3.39 -3.73
CA GLY A 42 0.07 -2.09 -3.07
C GLY A 42 -1.34 -1.52 -3.27
N ASN A 43 -1.95 -1.08 -2.16
CA ASN A 43 -3.27 -0.46 -2.18
C ASN A 43 -3.21 1.07 -2.21
N LYS A 44 -4.36 1.74 -2.35
CA LYS A 44 -4.43 3.20 -2.48
C LYS A 44 -3.87 3.93 -1.27
N SER A 45 -4.12 3.44 -0.06
CA SER A 45 -3.64 4.04 1.19
C SER A 45 -2.12 4.04 1.25
N GLU A 46 -1.50 2.89 1.01
CA GLU A 46 -0.04 2.69 1.00
C GLU A 46 0.63 3.57 -0.06
N LEU A 47 0.08 3.57 -1.29
CA LEU A 47 0.60 4.38 -2.39
C LEU A 47 0.40 5.88 -2.15
N ALA A 48 -0.69 6.27 -1.50
CA ALA A 48 -0.97 7.66 -1.18
C ALA A 48 0.12 8.24 -0.28
N VAL A 49 0.42 7.60 0.85
CA VAL A 49 1.42 8.08 1.81
C VAL A 49 2.84 7.60 1.51
N GLY A 50 3.02 6.82 0.44
CA GLY A 50 4.32 6.26 0.02
C GLY A 50 4.89 5.24 0.99
N TYR A 51 4.03 4.52 1.71
CA TYR A 51 4.38 3.37 2.53
C TYR A 51 4.60 2.15 1.63
N ALA A 52 5.67 2.23 0.85
CA ALA A 52 6.02 1.31 -0.22
C ALA A 52 7.52 1.42 -0.54
N THR A 53 8.10 0.31 -0.96
CA THR A 53 9.51 0.22 -1.36
C THR A 53 9.60 0.32 -2.88
N LEU A 54 10.26 1.36 -3.39
CA LEU A 54 10.61 1.43 -4.80
C LEU A 54 11.45 0.22 -5.20
N TYR A 55 11.00 -0.45 -6.26
CA TYR A 55 11.59 -1.68 -6.81
C TYR A 55 11.50 -2.89 -5.86
N GLY A 56 10.70 -2.80 -4.80
CA GLY A 56 10.35 -3.91 -3.93
C GLY A 56 8.89 -4.32 -4.14
N ASP A 57 8.04 -4.09 -3.15
CA ASP A 57 6.58 -4.32 -3.19
C ASP A 57 5.86 -3.59 -4.33
N MET A 58 6.45 -2.52 -4.88
CA MET A 58 5.94 -1.83 -6.06
C MET A 58 6.22 -2.56 -7.38
N CYS A 59 7.05 -3.61 -7.39
CA CYS A 59 7.35 -4.39 -8.59
C CYS A 59 6.14 -5.17 -9.07
N GLY A 60 5.78 -4.95 -10.33
CA GLY A 60 4.72 -5.66 -11.01
C GLY A 60 4.40 -5.03 -12.35
N ALA A 61 3.76 -5.78 -13.23
CA ALA A 61 3.25 -5.29 -14.49
C ALA A 61 1.83 -4.70 -14.35
N TYR A 62 1.09 -5.10 -13.30
CA TYR A 62 -0.24 -4.59 -13.01
C TYR A 62 -0.53 -4.57 -11.51
N ALA A 63 -1.31 -3.60 -11.05
CA ALA A 63 -1.63 -3.35 -9.64
C ALA A 63 -3.16 -3.37 -9.42
N PRO A 64 -3.77 -4.54 -9.16
CA PRO A 64 -5.23 -4.67 -9.05
C PRO A 64 -5.85 -3.81 -7.95
N LEU A 65 -5.13 -3.59 -6.85
CA LEU A 65 -5.61 -2.85 -5.67
C LEU A 65 -5.18 -1.38 -5.66
N LYS A 66 -4.53 -0.89 -6.72
CA LYS A 66 -3.90 0.43 -6.77
C LYS A 66 -4.81 1.58 -6.37
N ASP A 67 -6.10 1.48 -6.69
CA ASP A 67 -7.11 2.51 -6.43
C ASP A 67 -8.14 2.07 -5.38
N VAL A 68 -7.81 1.08 -4.54
CA VAL A 68 -8.68 0.58 -3.45
C VAL A 68 -8.08 0.97 -2.11
N TYR A 69 -8.81 1.67 -1.25
CA TYR A 69 -8.37 2.01 0.11
C TYR A 69 -8.25 0.76 1.01
N LYS A 70 -7.37 0.77 2.01
CA LYS A 70 -7.11 -0.39 2.89
C LYS A 70 -8.38 -0.85 3.61
N THR A 71 -9.16 0.08 4.13
CA THR A 71 -10.49 -0.19 4.72
C THR A 71 -11.41 -0.94 3.75
N THR A 72 -11.39 -0.57 2.47
CA THR A 72 -12.13 -1.24 1.40
C THR A 72 -11.54 -2.60 1.07
N VAL A 73 -10.22 -2.79 1.09
CA VAL A 73 -9.58 -4.11 0.94
C VAL A 73 -10.08 -5.09 2.00
N TYR A 74 -10.15 -4.67 3.27
CA TYR A 74 -10.72 -5.50 4.34
C TYR A 74 -12.21 -5.82 4.12
N ALA A 75 -13.00 -4.84 3.66
CA ALA A 75 -14.41 -5.06 3.33
C ALA A 75 -14.59 -6.05 2.17
N LEU A 76 -13.77 -5.93 1.12
CA LEU A 76 -13.77 -6.84 -0.04
C LEU A 76 -13.35 -8.26 0.35
N ALA A 77 -12.37 -8.42 1.25
CA ALA A 77 -11.95 -9.72 1.74
C ALA A 77 -13.09 -10.43 2.50
N ARG A 78 -13.78 -9.70 3.39
CA ARG A 78 -14.96 -10.22 4.11
C ARG A 78 -16.09 -10.57 3.16
N TRP A 79 -16.41 -9.69 2.23
CA TRP A 79 -17.41 -9.94 1.19
C TRP A 79 -17.05 -11.16 0.34
N ARG A 80 -15.77 -11.33 -0.03
CA ARG A 80 -15.29 -12.45 -0.85
C ARG A 80 -15.48 -13.80 -0.16
N ASN A 81 -15.27 -13.87 1.15
CA ASN A 81 -15.53 -15.09 1.93
C ASN A 81 -17.04 -15.35 2.07
N ALA A 82 -17.84 -14.29 2.29
CA ALA A 82 -19.29 -14.42 2.47
C ALA A 82 -20.07 -14.69 1.17
N SER A 83 -19.52 -14.37 -0.01
CA SER A 83 -20.23 -14.44 -1.29
C SER A 83 -20.47 -15.86 -1.83
N GLY A 84 -19.92 -16.90 -1.20
CA GLY A 84 -20.02 -18.28 -1.69
C GLY A 84 -19.21 -18.55 -2.97
N LEU A 85 -18.54 -17.53 -3.53
CA LEU A 85 -17.70 -17.65 -4.73
C LEU A 85 -16.37 -18.39 -4.47
N GLY A 86 -16.15 -18.87 -3.23
CA GLY A 86 -14.91 -19.44 -2.69
C GLY A 86 -14.68 -20.93 -2.97
N THR A 87 -15.75 -21.67 -3.27
CA THR A 87 -15.64 -23.11 -3.53
C THR A 87 -15.37 -23.34 -5.03
N ARG A 88 -14.15 -23.02 -5.48
CA ARG A 88 -13.66 -23.47 -6.78
C ARG A 88 -12.39 -24.27 -6.59
N ASP A 89 -12.57 -25.58 -6.68
CA ASP A 89 -11.66 -26.62 -7.22
C ASP A 89 -10.20 -26.17 -7.40
N SER A 90 -9.52 -25.88 -6.29
CA SER A 90 -8.11 -25.46 -6.30
C SER A 90 -7.15 -26.62 -6.47
N GLY A 91 -7.65 -27.85 -6.71
CA GLY A 91 -6.87 -29.10 -6.62
C GLY A 91 -6.31 -29.39 -5.22
N LEU A 92 -6.45 -28.44 -4.28
CA LEU A 92 -6.22 -28.59 -2.87
C LEU A 92 -7.56 -28.93 -2.25
N ALA A 93 -7.75 -30.22 -1.95
CA ALA A 93 -8.97 -30.75 -1.36
C ALA A 93 -9.25 -30.10 0.01
N MET A 94 -9.92 -28.96 0.06
CA MET A 94 -10.63 -28.43 1.24
C MET A 94 -11.85 -27.63 0.80
N ALA A 95 -12.96 -28.32 0.59
CA ALA A 95 -14.27 -27.74 0.26
C ALA A 95 -14.90 -26.90 1.39
N GLU A 96 -14.21 -26.74 2.52
CA GLU A 96 -14.68 -26.02 3.72
C GLU A 96 -13.80 -24.81 4.10
N CYS A 97 -12.73 -24.51 3.37
CA CYS A 97 -11.85 -23.38 3.71
C CYS A 97 -12.32 -22.07 3.05
N GLU A 98 -12.38 -21.01 3.86
CA GLU A 98 -12.51 -19.64 3.37
C GLU A 98 -11.42 -19.32 2.34
N ALA A 99 -11.76 -18.58 1.28
CA ALA A 99 -10.80 -18.20 0.24
C ALA A 99 -9.65 -17.34 0.80
N ILE A 100 -9.94 -16.51 1.80
CA ILE A 100 -8.96 -15.71 2.54
C ILE A 100 -9.06 -16.14 4.01
N PRO A 101 -8.01 -16.72 4.61
CA PRO A 101 -8.08 -17.17 6.00
C PRO A 101 -8.46 -16.03 6.97
N ARG A 102 -9.44 -16.26 7.84
CA ARG A 102 -9.86 -15.29 8.87
C ARG A 102 -8.71 -14.65 9.65
N ALA A 103 -7.68 -15.43 10.02
CA ALA A 103 -6.51 -14.92 10.73
C ALA A 103 -5.74 -13.83 9.95
N VAL A 104 -5.76 -13.86 8.61
CA VAL A 104 -5.15 -12.82 7.76
C VAL A 104 -5.94 -11.52 7.81
N ILE A 105 -7.27 -11.61 7.99
CA ILE A 105 -8.18 -10.47 8.05
C ILE A 105 -8.17 -9.82 9.44
N GLU A 106 -7.97 -10.61 10.50
CA GLU A 106 -8.05 -10.14 11.89
C GLU A 106 -6.71 -9.65 12.45
N ARG A 107 -5.58 -10.09 11.87
CA ARG A 107 -4.26 -9.60 12.28
C ARG A 107 -4.05 -8.12 11.96
N ALA A 108 -3.21 -7.48 12.76
CA ALA A 108 -2.74 -6.12 12.48
C ALA A 108 -2.01 -6.08 11.12
N PRO A 109 -2.20 -5.01 10.32
CA PRO A 109 -1.53 -4.85 9.05
C PRO A 109 -0.02 -4.64 9.26
N SER A 110 0.79 -5.30 8.43
CA SER A 110 2.25 -5.30 8.51
C SER A 110 2.89 -5.60 7.16
N ALA A 111 4.11 -5.08 6.95
CA ALA A 111 4.96 -5.42 5.81
C ALA A 111 5.85 -6.66 6.05
N GLU A 112 5.87 -7.19 7.28
CA GLU A 112 6.63 -8.38 7.68
C GLU A 112 8.12 -8.29 7.28
N LEU A 113 8.75 -7.13 7.53
CA LEU A 113 10.17 -6.85 7.26
C LEU A 113 11.06 -6.91 8.52
N ARG A 114 10.45 -6.83 9.71
CA ARG A 114 11.11 -7.04 11.00
C ARG A 114 10.13 -7.64 12.02
N ALA A 115 10.66 -8.15 13.13
CA ALA A 115 9.86 -8.70 14.22
C ALA A 115 8.90 -7.64 14.81
N ASP A 116 7.70 -8.10 15.17
CA ASP A 116 6.63 -7.32 15.80
C ASP A 116 6.26 -6.02 15.05
N GLN A 117 6.53 -5.97 13.75
CA GLN A 117 6.23 -4.80 12.91
C GLN A 117 4.73 -4.63 12.74
N THR A 118 4.27 -3.39 12.89
CA THR A 118 2.91 -2.98 12.51
C THR A 118 2.98 -1.73 11.64
N ASP A 119 2.03 -1.57 10.71
CA ASP A 119 1.95 -0.34 9.91
C ASP A 119 1.69 0.90 10.79
N GLN A 120 1.08 0.71 11.96
CA GLN A 120 0.79 1.78 12.92
C GLN A 120 2.05 2.34 13.60
N ASP A 121 3.20 1.66 13.45
CA ASP A 121 4.50 2.17 13.91
C ASP A 121 4.88 3.46 13.16
N SER A 122 4.33 3.67 11.95
CA SER A 122 4.62 4.82 11.09
C SER A 122 3.36 5.58 10.64
N LEU A 123 2.21 4.92 10.60
CA LEU A 123 0.96 5.47 10.06
C LEU A 123 -0.11 5.64 11.15
N PRO A 124 -1.07 6.57 10.99
CA PRO A 124 -2.30 6.51 11.76
C PRO A 124 -3.06 5.20 11.47
N PRO A 125 -4.01 4.80 12.35
CA PRO A 125 -4.97 3.73 12.03
C PRO A 125 -5.64 3.93 10.67
N TYR A 126 -5.86 2.85 9.93
CA TYR A 126 -6.30 2.93 8.53
C TYR A 126 -7.70 3.56 8.34
N ASP A 127 -8.60 3.39 9.29
CA ASP A 127 -9.90 4.06 9.32
C ASP A 127 -9.75 5.59 9.36
N LEU A 128 -8.86 6.08 10.21
CA LEU A 128 -8.52 7.50 10.31
C LEU A 128 -7.76 7.98 9.06
N LEU A 129 -6.76 7.21 8.62
CA LEU A 129 -5.93 7.55 7.47
C LEU A 129 -6.77 7.64 6.20
N ASP A 130 -7.56 6.60 5.89
CA ASP A 130 -8.37 6.54 4.67
C ASP A 130 -9.40 7.68 4.65
N ALA A 131 -10.03 7.99 5.80
CA ALA A 131 -10.96 9.11 5.89
C ALA A 131 -10.31 10.48 5.60
N ILE A 132 -9.07 10.70 6.05
CA ILE A 132 -8.30 11.90 5.71
C ILE A 132 -7.93 11.90 4.22
N LEU A 133 -7.48 10.76 3.69
CA LEU A 133 -7.07 10.61 2.30
C LEU A 133 -8.23 10.85 1.34
N GLU A 134 -9.41 10.28 1.60
CA GLU A 134 -10.62 10.48 0.81
C GLU A 134 -11.00 11.95 0.70
N ARG A 135 -10.94 12.67 1.83
CA ARG A 135 -11.22 14.11 1.86
C ARG A 135 -10.17 14.92 1.11
N PHE A 136 -8.90 14.58 1.28
CA PHE A 136 -7.78 15.32 0.69
C PHE A 136 -7.61 15.07 -0.82
N ILE A 137 -7.88 13.85 -1.28
CA ILE A 137 -7.62 13.41 -2.66
C ILE A 137 -8.88 13.51 -3.52
N GLU A 138 -9.96 12.82 -3.13
CA GLU A 138 -11.22 12.82 -3.87
C GLU A 138 -12.03 14.07 -3.61
N GLY A 139 -12.11 14.49 -2.34
CA GLY A 139 -12.84 15.68 -1.93
C GLY A 139 -12.11 17.00 -2.22
N GLU A 140 -10.81 16.96 -2.55
CA GLU A 140 -9.94 18.13 -2.74
C GLU A 140 -10.03 19.17 -1.62
N GLN A 141 -10.34 18.70 -0.40
CA GLN A 141 -10.46 19.57 0.77
C GLN A 141 -9.08 20.07 1.19
N SER A 142 -9.00 21.34 1.52
CA SER A 142 -7.85 21.94 2.19
C SER A 142 -7.65 21.31 3.58
N GLN A 143 -6.42 21.37 4.09
CA GLN A 143 -6.13 20.89 5.45
C GLN A 143 -7.03 21.56 6.50
N ALA A 144 -7.36 22.85 6.32
CA ALA A 144 -8.23 23.59 7.23
C ALA A 144 -9.67 23.04 7.23
N GLU A 145 -10.21 22.68 6.06
CA GLU A 145 -11.54 22.06 5.95
C GLU A 145 -11.57 20.67 6.59
N ILE A 146 -10.51 19.88 6.42
CA ILE A 146 -10.40 18.55 7.05
C ILE A 146 -10.33 18.69 8.57
N VAL A 147 -9.55 19.65 9.09
CA VAL A 147 -9.50 19.93 10.53
C VAL A 147 -10.85 20.42 11.07
N ALA A 148 -11.52 21.31 10.34
CA ALA A 148 -12.87 21.77 10.69
C ALA A 148 -13.91 20.63 10.70
N ALA A 149 -13.67 19.55 9.96
CA ALA A 149 -14.48 18.32 9.99
C ALA A 149 -14.20 17.43 11.21
N GLY A 150 -13.33 17.84 12.14
CA GLY A 150 -13.08 17.16 13.42
C GLY A 150 -11.83 16.29 13.47
N PHE A 151 -10.99 16.33 12.44
CA PHE A 151 -9.73 15.58 12.42
C PHE A 151 -8.61 16.36 13.13
N ASP A 152 -7.73 15.63 13.82
CA ASP A 152 -6.57 16.23 14.49
C ASP A 152 -5.63 16.94 13.50
N ALA A 153 -5.25 18.18 13.82
CA ALA A 153 -4.49 19.06 12.93
C ALA A 153 -3.07 18.57 12.66
N GLU A 154 -2.42 17.93 13.64
CA GLU A 154 -1.08 17.36 13.44
C GLU A 154 -1.13 16.17 12.50
N THR A 155 -2.11 15.29 12.70
CA THR A 155 -2.33 14.10 11.87
C THR A 155 -2.66 14.49 10.43
N VAL A 156 -3.56 15.44 10.21
CA VAL A 156 -3.90 15.94 8.87
C VAL A 156 -2.66 16.49 8.16
N ARG A 157 -1.87 17.33 8.83
CA ARG A 157 -0.64 17.89 8.27
C ARG A 157 0.38 16.81 7.92
N ARG A 158 0.54 15.82 8.80
CA ARG A 158 1.43 14.68 8.59
C ARG A 158 1.01 13.88 7.34
N VAL A 159 -0.27 13.53 7.23
CA VAL A 159 -0.81 12.78 6.09
C VAL A 159 -0.69 13.58 4.79
N ALA A 160 -1.10 14.85 4.77
CA ALA A 160 -0.98 15.71 3.59
C ALA A 160 0.48 15.83 3.12
N ARG A 161 1.42 16.01 4.05
CA ARG A 161 2.85 16.03 3.74
C ARG A 161 3.32 14.70 3.13
N MET A 162 2.96 13.56 3.73
CA MET A 162 3.32 12.24 3.19
C MET A 162 2.77 12.05 1.78
N VAL A 163 1.54 12.49 1.50
CA VAL A 163 0.98 12.45 0.15
C VAL A 163 1.84 13.27 -0.80
N LEU A 164 2.15 14.52 -0.48
CA LEU A 164 2.86 15.42 -1.39
C LEU A 164 4.30 14.98 -1.68
N VAL A 165 5.06 14.54 -0.67
CA VAL A 165 6.48 14.18 -0.85
C VAL A 165 6.70 12.84 -1.59
N ASN A 166 5.70 11.97 -1.64
CA ASN A 166 5.82 10.63 -2.24
C ASN A 166 5.35 10.56 -3.71
N GLU A 167 5.20 11.69 -4.39
CA GLU A 167 4.79 11.76 -5.80
C GLU A 167 5.75 10.96 -6.72
N PHE A 168 7.05 10.99 -6.44
CA PHE A 168 8.06 10.27 -7.22
C PHE A 168 7.90 8.74 -7.19
N LYS A 169 7.40 8.18 -6.07
CA LYS A 169 7.11 6.75 -5.96
C LYS A 169 5.91 6.39 -6.83
N ARG A 170 4.81 7.16 -6.68
CA ARG A 170 3.56 6.91 -7.41
C ARG A 170 3.69 6.98 -8.93
N ARG A 171 4.56 7.86 -9.43
CA ARG A 171 4.88 7.98 -10.86
C ARG A 171 5.50 6.72 -11.45
N GLN A 172 6.09 5.85 -10.62
CA GLN A 172 6.72 4.60 -11.02
C GLN A 172 5.88 3.36 -10.67
N ALA A 173 4.70 3.54 -10.04
CA ALA A 173 3.83 2.44 -9.70
C ALA A 173 3.20 1.83 -10.96
N ALA A 174 3.11 0.50 -11.01
CA ALA A 174 2.46 -0.25 -12.08
C ALA A 174 1.04 0.29 -12.39
N PRO A 175 0.55 0.16 -13.64
CA PRO A 175 -0.83 0.54 -13.97
C PRO A 175 -1.83 -0.32 -13.19
N GLY A 176 -3.03 0.20 -12.96
CA GLY A 176 -4.09 -0.48 -12.23
C GLY A 176 -5.47 0.09 -12.60
N PRO A 177 -6.55 -0.57 -12.18
CA PRO A 177 -7.89 -0.09 -12.45
C PRO A 177 -8.19 1.16 -11.63
N LYS A 178 -9.04 2.03 -12.17
CA LYS A 178 -9.65 3.14 -11.43
C LYS A 178 -11.01 2.69 -10.92
N VAL A 179 -11.24 2.77 -9.61
CA VAL A 179 -12.52 2.43 -8.97
C VAL A 179 -13.09 3.59 -8.14
N THR A 180 -12.31 4.66 -7.94
CA THR A 180 -12.72 5.88 -7.26
C THR A 180 -12.97 7.04 -8.23
N THR A 181 -13.44 8.18 -7.73
CA THR A 181 -13.62 9.39 -8.55
C THR A 181 -12.27 10.01 -8.98
N ARG A 182 -11.24 9.93 -8.13
CA ARG A 182 -9.89 10.45 -8.39
C ARG A 182 -8.79 9.43 -8.08
N ALA A 183 -8.22 8.84 -9.12
CA ALA A 183 -7.05 7.96 -9.02
C ALA A 183 -5.72 8.72 -9.13
N PHE A 184 -4.66 8.10 -8.63
CA PHE A 184 -3.30 8.58 -8.87
C PHE A 184 -2.87 8.29 -10.31
N GLY A 185 -2.74 9.35 -11.12
CA GLY A 185 -2.44 9.23 -12.55
C GLY A 185 -3.01 10.41 -13.34
N ARG A 186 -3.95 10.14 -14.24
CA ARG A 186 -4.47 11.15 -15.17
C ARG A 186 -5.20 12.27 -14.44
N GLU A 187 -5.95 11.93 -13.40
CA GLU A 187 -6.85 12.80 -12.63
C GLU A 187 -6.12 13.66 -11.58
N ARG A 188 -4.97 13.21 -11.09
CA ARG A 188 -4.18 13.93 -10.09
C ARG A 188 -2.74 14.04 -10.54
N ARG A 189 -2.37 15.20 -11.08
CA ARG A 189 -1.04 15.49 -11.62
C ARG A 189 -0.35 16.54 -10.78
N TYR A 190 0.57 16.10 -9.92
CA TYR A 190 1.37 16.99 -9.10
C TYR A 190 2.85 16.93 -9.53
N PRO A 191 3.62 18.01 -9.35
CA PRO A 191 5.04 17.99 -9.64
C PRO A 191 5.78 17.10 -8.62
N ILE A 192 6.83 16.41 -9.08
CA ILE A 192 7.77 15.72 -8.20
C ILE A 192 8.62 16.74 -7.46
N THR A 193 9.24 17.66 -8.20
CA THR A 193 10.00 18.79 -7.63
C THR A 193 9.02 19.89 -7.24
N SER A 194 8.75 20.01 -5.94
CA SER A 194 7.86 21.03 -5.39
C SER A 194 8.48 21.68 -4.16
N GLY A 195 8.50 23.01 -4.13
CA GLY A 195 8.86 23.80 -2.95
C GLY A 195 7.66 24.17 -2.08
N TRP A 196 6.45 23.75 -2.47
CA TRP A 196 5.23 24.04 -1.72
C TRP A 196 5.28 23.39 -0.35
N ARG A 197 5.11 24.20 0.71
CA ARG A 197 5.05 23.73 2.09
C ARG A 197 3.59 23.77 2.54
N PRO A 198 2.92 22.60 2.66
CA PRO A 198 1.55 22.50 3.15
C PRO A 198 1.43 22.92 4.61
#